data_AF-A0A265E8X5-F1
#
_entry.id   AF-A0A265E8X5-F1
#
_cell.length_a   1.000
_cell.length_b   1.000
_cell.length_c   1.000
_cell.angle_alpha   90.00
_cell.angle_beta   90.00
_cell.angle_gamma   90.00
#
_symmetry.space_group_name_H-M   'P 1'
#
loop_
_entity.id
_entity.type
_entity.pdbx_description
1 polymer ?
#
loop_
_entity_poly.entity_id
_entity_poly.type
_entity_poly.pdbx_seq_one_letter_code
_entity_poly.pdbx_strand_id
1 'polypeptide(L)' 'MFDISRMDLMWISFYSLGAMALAAVLIYVARYKISSRIISIIVSMVAWALLIIAFLLMIPVLGGSSHA' A
#
# COMPACT_ATOMS: atom_id res chain seq x y z
N MET A 1 -24.63 4.44 6.15
CA MET A 1 -23.77 3.54 6.94
C MET A 1 -23.35 2.43 6.00
N PHE A 2 -22.08 2.36 5.63
CA PHE A 2 -21.61 1.28 4.76
C PHE A 2 -21.56 0.01 5.62
N ASP A 3 -22.36 -0.99 5.26
CA ASP A 3 -22.42 -2.30 5.93
C ASP A 3 -21.18 -3.12 5.53
N ILE A 4 -20.02 -2.64 5.99
CA ILE A 4 -18.73 -3.30 5.74
C ILE A 4 -18.59 -4.35 6.82
N SER A 5 -18.62 -5.61 6.40
CA SER A 5 -18.49 -6.73 7.32
C SER A 5 -17.09 -6.71 7.97
N ARG A 6 -16.97 -7.22 9.22
CA ARG A 6 -15.68 -7.26 9.95
C ARG A 6 -14.60 -8.03 9.17
N MET A 7 -15.02 -9.01 8.36
CA MET A 7 -14.13 -9.73 7.46
C MET A 7 -13.59 -8.81 6.35
N ASP A 8 -14.41 -7.96 5.73
CA ASP A 8 -13.94 -7.00 4.72
C ASP A 8 -12.92 -6.00 5.28
N LEU A 9 -13.11 -5.53 6.51
CA LEU A 9 -12.12 -4.66 7.21
C LEU A 9 -10.77 -5.36 7.42
N MET A 10 -10.77 -6.66 7.73
CA MET A 10 -9.54 -7.47 7.80
C MET A 10 -8.88 -7.60 6.43
N TRP A 11 -9.66 -7.92 5.39
CA TRP A 11 -9.14 -8.05 4.02
C TRP A 11 -8.52 -6.75 3.52
N ILE A 12 -9.15 -5.58 3.75
CA ILE A 12 -8.57 -4.27 3.43
C ILE A 12 -7.21 -4.07 4.14
N SER A 13 -7.11 -4.49 5.40
CA SER A 13 -5.84 -4.40 6.16
C SER A 13 -4.76 -5.30 5.55
N PHE A 14 -5.10 -6.50 5.08
CA PHE A 14 -4.20 -7.38 4.33
C PHE A 14 -3.77 -6.76 2.99
N TYR A 15 -4.68 -6.12 2.25
CA TYR A 15 -4.34 -5.41 1.01
C TYR A 15 -3.39 -4.23 1.28
N SER A 16 -3.57 -3.48 2.38
CA SER A 16 -2.68 -2.38 2.78
C SER A 16 -1.28 -2.90 3.15
N LEU A 17 -1.19 -3.96 3.97
CA LEU A 17 0.07 -4.62 4.31
C LEU A 17 0.79 -5.17 3.07
N GLY A 18 0.03 -5.81 2.17
CA GLY A 18 0.55 -6.30 0.90
C GLY A 18 1.10 -5.18 0.04
N ALA A 19 0.37 -4.07 -0.10
CA ALA A 19 0.82 -2.89 -0.86
C ALA A 19 2.08 -2.25 -0.27
N MET A 20 2.20 -2.15 1.06
CA MET A 20 3.41 -1.66 1.74
C MET A 20 4.61 -2.59 1.52
N ALA A 21 4.42 -3.90 1.67
CA ALA A 21 5.49 -4.88 1.43
C ALA A 21 5.96 -4.85 -0.03
N LEU A 22 5.02 -4.75 -0.98
CA LEU A 22 5.31 -4.67 -2.41
C LEU A 22 6.03 -3.36 -2.75
N ALA A 23 5.63 -2.24 -2.16
CA ALA A 23 6.32 -0.96 -2.28
C ALA A 23 7.76 -1.04 -1.75
N ALA A 24 7.99 -1.68 -0.60
CA ALA A 24 9.33 -1.87 -0.04
C ALA A 24 10.23 -2.70 -0.97
N VAL A 25 9.71 -3.79 -1.54
CA VAL A 25 10.42 -4.61 -2.52
C VAL A 25 10.73 -3.81 -3.79
N LEU A 26 9.78 -3.03 -4.30
CA LEU A 26 10.00 -2.17 -5.48
C LEU A 26 11.09 -1.12 -5.23
N ILE A 27 11.09 -0.46 -4.07
CA ILE A 27 12.14 0.51 -3.71
C ILE A 27 13.50 -0.17 -3.58
N TYR A 28 13.53 -1.38 -2.99
CA TYR A 28 14.75 -2.17 -2.89
C TYR A 28 15.31 -2.52 -4.27
N VAL A 29 14.46 -3.01 -5.18
CA VAL A 29 14.85 -3.31 -6.57
C VAL A 29 15.29 -2.04 -7.30
N ALA A 30 14.59 -0.92 -7.12
CA ALA A 30 14.93 0.38 -7.73
C ALA A 30 16.30 0.90 -7.30
N ARG A 31 16.71 0.64 -6.05
CA ARG A 31 17.98 1.15 -5.50
C ARG A 31 19.16 0.22 -5.74
N TYR A 32 18.96 -1.10 -5.65
CA TYR A 32 20.08 -2.05 -5.61
C TYR A 32 20.27 -2.83 -6.91
N LYS A 33 19.21 -3.05 -7.69
CA LYS A 33 19.27 -3.91 -8.88
C LYS A 33 19.28 -3.14 -10.19
N ILE A 34 18.91 -1.86 -10.16
CA ILE A 34 18.78 -1.03 -11.36
C ILE A 34 19.95 -0.07 -11.45
N SER A 35 20.88 -0.31 -12.38
CA SER A 35 22.02 0.57 -12.64
C SER A 35 21.64 1.85 -13.39
N SER A 36 20.47 1.88 -14.06
CA SER A 36 20.02 3.02 -14.85
C SER A 36 19.18 4.00 -14.03
N ARG A 37 19.67 5.24 -13.94
CA ARG A 37 19.04 6.30 -13.13
C ARG A 37 17.59 6.58 -13.53
N ILE A 38 17.25 6.47 -14.81
CA ILE A 38 15.89 6.72 -15.33
C ILE A 38 14.91 5.63 -14.88
N ILE A 39 15.29 4.35 -14.98
CA ILE A 39 14.41 3.25 -14.60
C ILE A 39 14.21 3.23 -13.07
N SER A 40 15.25 3.55 -12.30
CA SER A 40 15.16 3.70 -10.85
C SER A 40 14.14 4.78 -10.43
N ILE A 41 14.09 5.91 -11.15
CA ILE A 41 13.11 6.98 -10.91
C ILE A 41 11.68 6.49 -11.18
N ILE A 42 11.45 5.82 -12.32
CA ILE A 42 10.11 5.31 -12.68
C ILE A 42 9.63 4.28 -11.66
N VAL A 43 10.49 3.34 -11.25
CA VAL A 43 10.14 2.32 -10.25
C VAL A 43 9.89 2.95 -8.88
N SER A 44 10.67 3.97 -8.52
CA SER A 44 10.44 4.73 -7.28
C SER A 44 9.13 5.51 -7.31
N MET A 45 8.73 6.06 -8.47
CA MET A 45 7.41 6.71 -8.65
C MET A 45 6.27 5.71 -8.46
N VAL A 46 6.39 4.49 -9.01
CA VAL A 46 5.39 3.42 -8.83
C VAL A 46 5.31 2.99 -7.36
N ALA A 47 6.44 2.86 -6.68
CA ALA A 47 6.44 2.54 -5.26
C ALA A 47 5.81 3.64 -4.39
N TRP A 48 6.02 4.91 -4.74
CA TRP A 48 5.35 6.04 -4.10
C TRP A 48 3.83 6.01 -4.31
N ALA A 49 3.36 5.69 -5.52
CA ALA A 49 1.94 5.50 -5.79
C ALA A 49 1.35 4.35 -4.96
N LEU A 50 2.06 3.23 -4.82
CA LEU A 50 1.65 2.10 -3.97
C LEU A 50 1.57 2.48 -2.48
N LEU A 51 2.50 3.30 -1.97
CA LEU A 51 2.41 3.81 -0.60
C LEU A 51 1.19 4.71 -0.39
N ILE A 52 0.87 5.56 -1.37
CA ILE A 52 -0.34 6.40 -1.33
C ILE A 52 -1.60 5.53 -1.31
N ILE A 53 -1.65 4.48 -2.14
CA ILE A 53 -2.77 3.54 -2.16
C ILE A 53 -2.89 2.81 -0.80
N ALA A 54 -1.77 2.33 -0.24
CA ALA A 54 -1.76 1.68 1.07
C ALA A 54 -2.26 2.61 2.19
N PHE A 55 -1.92 3.90 2.11
CA PHE A 55 -2.40 4.93 3.02
C PHE A 55 -3.90 5.21 2.85
N LEU A 56 -4.41 5.27 1.62
CA LEU A 56 -5.84 5.45 1.36
C LEU A 56 -6.66 4.25 1.83
N LEU A 57 -6.13 3.03 1.68
CA LEU A 57 -6.75 1.80 2.20
C LEU A 57 -6.87 1.77 3.73
N MET A 58 -6.12 2.60 4.46
CA MET A 58 -6.25 2.74 5.91
C MET A 58 -7.47 3.58 6.33
N ILE A 59 -8.00 4.44 5.46
CA ILE A 59 -9.14 5.31 5.79
C ILE A 59 -10.40 4.50 6.14
N PRO A 60 -10.81 3.48 5.35
CA PRO A 60 -11.93 2.61 5.72
C PRO A 60 -11.69 1.79 6.99
N VAL A 61 -10.44 1.37 7.24
CA VAL A 61 -10.06 0.59 8.44
C VAL A 61 -10.27 1.40 9.71
N LEU A 62 -9.84 2.67 9.69
CA LEU A 62 -9.99 3.60 10.82
C LEU A 62 -11.45 4.05 11.02
N GLY A 63 -12.21 4.20 9.93
CA GLY A 63 -13.64 4.55 9.99
C GLY A 63 -14.54 3.41 10.46
N GLY A 64 -14.16 2.16 10.19
CA GLY A 64 -14.92 0.96 10.57
C GLY A 64 -14.80 0.56 12.05
N SER A 65 -13.83 1.10 12.80
CA SER A 65 -13.57 0.74 14.20
C SER A 65 -14.42 1.51 15.22
N SER A 66 -15.26 2.47 14.81
CA SER A 66 -16.06 3.32 15.71
C SER A 66 -17.32 2.65 16.30
N HIS A 67 -17.47 1.33 16.18
CA HIS A 67 -18.52 0.53 16.83
C HIS A 67 -17.92 -0.61 17.66
N ALA A 68 -16.83 -0.32 18.39
CA ALA A 68 -16.32 -1.16 19.48
C ALA A 68 -16.86 -0.65 20.82
#